data_AF-A0A3D5B4G0-F1
#
_entry.id   AF-A0A3D5B4G0-F1
#
_cell.length_a   1.000
_cell.length_b   1.000
_cell.length_c   1.000
_cell.angle_alpha   90.00
_cell.angle_beta   90.00
_cell.angle_gamma   90.00
#
_symmetry.space_group_name_H-M   'P 1'
#
loop_
_entity.id
_entity.type
_entity.pdbx_description
1 polymer ?
#
loop_
_entity_poly.entity_id
_entity_poly.type
_entity_poly.pdbx_seq_one_letter_code
_entity_poly.pdbx_strand_id
1 'polypeptide(L)'
;ESDADAFLAFLKKEDILLSKSEKGNKITLHTRKGQTISDFCALMGANKSVLVLQDMLVQKYVDGKTARAGNLMLANTDKSVSAAIRQYHDAVTLRDATCGFIGVPKEIKDVAEARIEHADISLDELVERLPEKITKSGLYHRLQKLHELAEKIREEGK
;
A
#
# COMPACT_ATOMS: atom_id res chain seq x y z
N GLU A 1 -0.07 49.22 7.75
CA GLU A 1 -0.19 47.76 7.87
C GLU A 1 -1.57 47.48 8.42
N SER A 2 -2.34 46.52 7.88
CA SER A 2 -3.63 46.17 8.49
C SER A 2 -3.37 45.49 9.83
N ASP A 3 -4.18 45.74 10.87
CA ASP A 3 -4.05 45.07 12.17
C ASP A 3 -3.99 43.54 12.04
N ALA A 4 -4.69 42.99 11.03
CA ALA A 4 -4.66 41.57 10.71
C ALA A 4 -3.28 41.09 10.23
N ASP A 5 -2.56 41.90 9.46
CA ASP A 5 -1.22 41.58 8.95
C ASP A 5 -0.19 41.65 10.08
N ALA A 6 -0.30 42.65 10.96
CA ALA A 6 0.53 42.75 12.17
C ALA A 6 0.31 41.55 13.10
N PHE A 7 -0.94 41.11 13.29
CA PHE A 7 -1.26 39.94 14.09
C PHE A 7 -0.73 38.63 13.47
N LEU A 8 -0.83 38.48 12.14
CA LEU A 8 -0.23 37.34 11.44
C LEU A 8 1.30 37.33 11.57
N ALA A 9 1.95 38.49 11.47
CA ALA A 9 3.39 38.61 11.65
C ALA A 9 3.81 38.22 13.08
N PHE A 10 3.01 38.56 14.09
CA PHE A 10 3.22 38.12 15.47
C PHE A 10 3.08 36.60 15.60
N LEU A 11 1.96 36.02 15.15
CA LEU A 11 1.73 34.57 15.25
C LEU A 11 2.79 33.75 14.51
N LYS A 12 3.28 34.27 13.38
CA LYS A 12 4.37 33.63 12.63
C LYS A 12 5.69 33.56 13.43
N LYS A 13 5.95 34.50 14.34
CA LYS A 13 7.12 34.44 15.23
C LYS A 13 7.00 33.32 16.26
N GLU A 14 5.77 33.01 16.66
CA GLU A 14 5.42 31.90 17.55
C GLU A 14 5.19 30.58 16.77
N ASP A 15 5.59 30.52 15.49
CA ASP A 15 5.43 29.38 14.59
C ASP A 15 3.96 28.95 14.32
N ILE A 16 3.01 29.83 14.61
CA ILE A 16 1.57 29.62 14.38
C ILE A 16 1.17 30.22 13.03
N LEU A 17 0.90 29.35 12.06
CA LEU A 17 0.54 29.74 10.69
C LEU A 17 -0.97 29.71 10.48
N LEU A 18 -1.59 30.90 10.35
CA LEU A 18 -2.99 31.06 9.97
C LEU A 18 -3.14 31.53 8.52
N SER A 19 -4.20 31.09 7.86
CA SER A 19 -4.60 31.56 6.53
C SER A 19 -5.44 32.82 6.64
N LYS A 20 -5.18 33.81 5.78
CA LYS A 20 -5.99 35.03 5.64
C LYS A 20 -6.98 34.87 4.47
N SER A 21 -8.23 35.29 4.67
CA SER A 21 -9.21 35.44 3.59
C SER A 21 -9.95 36.77 3.74
N GLU A 22 -10.20 37.43 2.63
CA GLU A 22 -10.86 38.74 2.59
C GLU A 22 -12.13 38.63 1.75
N LYS A 23 -13.26 39.11 2.28
CA LYS A 23 -14.55 39.13 1.57
C LYS A 23 -15.25 40.46 1.85
N GLY A 24 -15.27 41.34 0.85
CA GLY A 24 -15.71 42.74 1.02
C GLY A 24 -14.82 43.43 2.06
N ASN A 25 -15.42 44.11 3.04
CA ASN A 25 -14.69 44.77 4.14
C ASN A 25 -14.34 43.84 5.32
N LYS A 26 -14.59 42.52 5.21
CA LYS A 26 -14.31 41.57 6.31
C LYS A 26 -13.05 40.76 6.02
N ILE A 27 -12.11 40.80 6.96
CA ILE A 27 -10.93 39.94 7.00
C ILE A 27 -11.19 38.79 7.98
N THR A 28 -10.83 37.56 7.60
CA THR A 28 -10.95 36.37 8.46
C THR A 28 -9.65 35.59 8.46
N LEU A 29 -9.13 35.31 9.65
CA LEU A 29 -7.98 34.43 9.86
C LEU A 29 -8.47 33.06 10.30
N HIS A 30 -7.96 32.00 9.68
CA HIS A 30 -8.44 30.65 9.96
C HIS A 30 -7.35 29.59 9.78
N THR A 31 -7.52 28.47 10.48
CA THR A 31 -6.72 27.26 10.27
C THR A 31 -7.62 26.03 10.37
N ARG A 32 -7.26 24.97 9.64
CA ARG A 32 -7.87 23.64 9.75
C ARG A 32 -6.91 22.61 10.34
N LYS A 33 -5.68 23.02 10.64
CA LYS A 33 -4.64 22.14 11.18
C LYS A 33 -4.83 22.03 12.68
N GLY A 34 -5.13 20.82 13.16
CA GLY A 34 -5.38 20.58 14.58
C GLY A 34 -4.20 20.96 15.48
N GLN A 35 -2.95 20.75 15.03
CA GLN A 35 -1.76 21.18 15.75
C GLN A 35 -1.73 22.69 15.94
N THR A 36 -1.92 23.47 14.87
CA THR A 36 -1.96 24.94 14.93
C THR A 36 -3.07 25.47 15.84
N ILE A 37 -4.22 24.78 15.93
CA ILE A 37 -5.28 25.13 16.88
C ILE A 37 -4.80 24.91 18.32
N SER A 38 -4.12 23.80 18.58
CA SER A 38 -3.55 23.49 19.89
C SER A 38 -2.47 24.51 20.30
N ASP A 39 -1.56 24.85 19.39
CA ASP A 39 -0.49 25.84 19.62
C ASP A 39 -1.07 27.23 19.91
N PHE A 40 -2.13 27.63 19.19
CA PHE A 40 -2.83 28.89 19.45
C PHE A 40 -3.53 28.89 20.83
N CYS A 41 -4.15 27.78 21.23
CA CYS A 41 -4.69 27.63 22.58
C CYS A 41 -3.60 27.70 23.66
N ALA A 42 -2.42 27.13 23.40
CA ALA A 42 -1.28 27.19 24.31
C ALA A 42 -0.78 28.63 24.49
N LEU A 43 -0.69 29.40 23.39
CA LEU A 43 -0.34 30.82 23.42
C LEU A 43 -1.31 31.65 24.28
N MET A 44 -2.60 31.31 24.27
CA MET A 44 -3.63 31.95 25.11
C MET A 44 -3.64 31.44 26.57
N GLY A 45 -2.78 30.50 26.94
CA GLY A 45 -2.73 29.90 28.28
C GLY A 45 -3.83 28.89 28.59
N ALA A 46 -4.53 28.36 27.57
CA ALA A 46 -5.66 27.44 27.73
C ALA A 46 -5.21 25.98 27.94
N ASN A 47 -4.41 25.73 28.98
CA ASN A 47 -3.72 24.45 29.20
C ASN A 47 -4.65 23.22 29.24
N LYS A 48 -5.83 23.33 29.87
CA LYS A 48 -6.81 22.23 29.90
C LYS A 48 -7.31 21.85 28.51
N SER A 49 -7.57 22.84 27.66
CA SER A 49 -8.01 22.62 26.29
C SER A 49 -6.88 22.04 25.43
N VAL A 50 -5.63 22.48 25.66
CA VAL A 50 -4.46 21.92 24.98
C VAL A 50 -4.30 20.44 25.23
N LEU A 51 -4.41 19.98 26.49
CA LEU A 51 -4.32 18.56 26.84
C LEU A 51 -5.37 17.73 26.10
N VAL A 52 -6.63 18.17 26.16
CA VAL A 52 -7.76 17.50 25.48
C VAL A 52 -7.56 17.46 23.95
N LEU A 53 -7.04 18.54 23.36
CA LEU A 53 -6.71 18.58 21.93
C LEU A 53 -5.56 17.64 21.57
N GLN A 54 -4.50 17.61 22.36
CA GLN A 54 -3.34 16.75 22.12
C GLN A 54 -3.72 15.27 22.18
N ASP A 55 -4.54 14.86 23.16
CA ASP A 55 -5.05 13.49 23.25
C ASP A 55 -5.82 13.09 21.98
N MET A 56 -6.73 13.96 21.52
CA MET A 56 -7.48 13.73 20.27
C MET A 56 -6.58 13.66 19.03
N LEU A 57 -5.53 14.49 18.97
CA LEU A 57 -4.59 14.49 17.84
C LEU A 57 -3.75 13.21 17.80
N VAL A 58 -3.28 12.74 18.95
CA VAL A 58 -2.53 11.48 19.05
C VAL A 58 -3.39 10.31 18.60
N GLN A 59 -4.64 10.21 19.09
CA GLN A 59 -5.55 9.13 18.67
C GLN A 59 -5.77 9.14 17.16
N LYS A 60 -6.12 10.30 16.58
CA LYS A 60 -6.31 10.43 15.12
C LYS A 60 -5.05 10.09 14.33
N TYR A 61 -3.88 10.44 14.85
CA TYR A 61 -2.61 10.11 14.20
C TYR A 61 -2.36 8.60 14.17
N VAL A 62 -2.61 7.93 15.30
CA VAL A 62 -2.49 6.46 15.42
C VAL A 62 -3.49 5.78 14.51
N ASP A 63 -4.77 6.14 14.58
CA ASP A 63 -5.84 5.59 13.74
C ASP A 63 -5.55 5.78 12.25
N GLY A 64 -5.08 6.97 11.87
CA GLY A 64 -4.70 7.26 10.49
C GLY A 64 -3.49 6.45 10.03
N LYS A 65 -2.55 6.10 10.93
CA LYS A 65 -1.43 5.21 10.62
C LYS A 65 -1.88 3.76 10.49
N THR A 66 -2.70 3.26 11.41
CA THR A 66 -3.19 1.88 11.39
C THR A 66 -4.09 1.63 10.18
N ALA A 67 -4.99 2.56 9.84
CA ALA A 67 -5.82 2.46 8.66
C ALA A 67 -4.99 2.41 7.36
N ARG A 68 -3.95 3.25 7.25
CA ARG A 68 -3.03 3.23 6.10
C ARG A 68 -2.24 1.92 6.03
N ALA A 69 -1.75 1.41 7.16
CA ALA A 69 -1.04 0.13 7.21
C ALA A 69 -1.96 -1.04 6.82
N GLY A 70 -3.20 -1.06 7.34
CA GLY A 70 -4.20 -2.05 6.99
C GLY A 70 -4.53 -2.03 5.49
N ASN A 71 -4.77 -0.85 4.91
CA ASN A 71 -5.03 -0.72 3.48
C ASN A 71 -3.85 -1.21 2.62
N LEU A 72 -2.62 -0.94 3.04
CA LEU A 72 -1.43 -1.44 2.34
C LEU A 72 -1.35 -2.96 2.41
N MET A 73 -1.60 -3.55 3.57
CA MET A 73 -1.60 -5.01 3.75
C MET A 73 -2.69 -5.65 2.88
N LEU A 74 -3.92 -5.16 2.94
CA LEU A 74 -5.03 -5.65 2.11
C LEU A 74 -4.70 -5.57 0.62
N ALA A 75 -4.21 -4.42 0.13
CA ALA A 75 -3.83 -4.25 -1.27
C ALA A 75 -2.69 -5.20 -1.70
N ASN A 76 -1.74 -5.50 -0.80
CA ASN A 76 -0.67 -6.47 -1.07
C ASN A 76 -1.20 -7.91 -1.09
N THR A 77 -2.11 -8.26 -0.17
CA THR A 77 -2.79 -9.55 -0.16
C THR A 77 -3.60 -9.75 -1.43
N ASP A 78 -4.42 -8.77 -1.84
CA ASP A 78 -5.22 -8.84 -3.06
C ASP A 78 -4.36 -9.06 -4.32
N LYS A 79 -3.23 -8.34 -4.42
CA LYS A 79 -2.26 -8.53 -5.52
C LYS A 79 -1.65 -9.93 -5.50
N SER A 80 -1.33 -10.44 -4.32
CA SER A 80 -0.72 -11.77 -4.14
C SER A 80 -1.70 -12.87 -4.48
N VAL A 81 -2.95 -12.78 -4.02
CA VAL A 81 -4.04 -13.71 -4.35
C VAL A 81 -4.31 -13.70 -5.86
N SER A 82 -4.45 -12.50 -6.45
CA SER A 82 -4.67 -12.37 -7.88
C SER A 82 -3.53 -12.98 -8.71
N ALA A 83 -2.28 -12.82 -8.26
CA ALA A 83 -1.12 -13.43 -8.90
C ALA A 83 -1.12 -14.96 -8.76
N ALA A 84 -1.44 -15.50 -7.58
CA ALA A 84 -1.53 -16.94 -7.35
C ALA A 84 -2.59 -17.60 -8.24
N ILE A 85 -3.78 -16.99 -8.36
CA ILE A 85 -4.84 -17.45 -9.25
C ILE A 85 -4.37 -17.48 -10.71
N ARG A 86 -3.73 -16.41 -11.20
CA ARG A 86 -3.18 -16.38 -12.57
C ARG A 86 -2.14 -17.48 -12.78
N GLN A 87 -1.18 -17.60 -11.86
CA GLN A 87 -0.13 -18.61 -11.94
C GLN A 87 -0.70 -20.03 -11.95
N TYR A 88 -1.73 -20.31 -11.16
CA TYR A 88 -2.45 -21.58 -11.17
C TYR A 88 -3.06 -21.86 -12.55
N HIS A 89 -3.79 -20.90 -13.13
CA HIS A 89 -4.39 -21.07 -14.45
C HIS A 89 -3.36 -21.25 -15.57
N ASP A 90 -2.22 -20.55 -15.48
CA ASP A 90 -1.12 -20.71 -16.43
C ASP A 90 -0.51 -22.11 -16.33
N ALA A 91 -0.30 -22.61 -15.11
CA ALA A 91 0.23 -23.95 -14.88
C ALA A 91 -0.71 -25.03 -15.41
N VAL A 92 -2.02 -24.89 -15.19
CA VAL A 92 -3.06 -25.79 -15.72
C VAL A 92 -3.10 -25.74 -17.25
N THR A 93 -3.07 -24.54 -17.84
CA THR A 93 -3.06 -24.37 -19.31
C THR A 93 -1.86 -25.07 -19.93
N LEU A 94 -0.67 -24.88 -19.35
CA LEU A 94 0.55 -25.51 -19.82
C LEU A 94 0.47 -27.04 -19.68
N ARG A 95 -0.02 -27.56 -18.55
CA ARG A 95 -0.19 -29.00 -18.31
C ARG A 95 -1.07 -29.63 -19.38
N ASP A 96 -2.22 -29.03 -19.63
CA ASP A 96 -3.26 -29.59 -20.50
C ASP A 96 -2.82 -29.58 -21.97
N ALA A 97 -2.12 -28.52 -22.41
CA ALA A 97 -1.62 -28.41 -23.78
C ALA A 97 -0.41 -29.31 -24.08
N THR A 98 0.36 -29.68 -23.07
CA THR A 98 1.60 -30.46 -23.22
C THR A 98 1.46 -31.92 -22.79
N CYS A 99 0.22 -32.42 -22.66
CA CYS A 99 -0.07 -33.79 -22.22
C CYS A 99 0.63 -34.15 -20.90
N GLY A 100 0.62 -33.25 -19.92
CA GLY A 100 1.30 -33.45 -18.63
C GLY A 100 2.76 -33.01 -18.62
N PHE A 101 3.06 -31.84 -19.20
CA PHE A 101 4.39 -31.21 -19.22
C PHE A 101 5.45 -31.92 -20.08
N ILE A 102 5.02 -32.66 -21.11
CA ILE A 102 5.94 -33.30 -22.04
C ILE A 102 6.66 -32.21 -22.86
N GLY A 103 8.00 -32.25 -22.86
CA GLY A 103 8.83 -31.25 -23.56
C GLY A 103 8.99 -29.92 -22.82
N VAL A 104 8.40 -29.76 -21.63
CA VAL A 104 8.60 -28.58 -20.78
C VAL A 104 9.89 -28.74 -19.98
N PRO A 105 10.76 -27.71 -19.89
CA PRO A 105 11.95 -27.75 -19.06
C PRO A 105 11.62 -28.10 -17.61
N LYS A 106 12.40 -29.01 -17.00
CA LYS A 106 12.18 -29.52 -15.64
C LYS A 106 11.94 -28.40 -14.61
N GLU A 107 12.75 -27.36 -14.66
CA GLU A 107 12.64 -26.22 -13.74
C GLU A 107 11.28 -25.50 -13.79
N ILE A 108 10.64 -25.46 -14.96
CA ILE A 108 9.31 -24.86 -15.14
C ILE A 108 8.24 -25.86 -14.72
N LYS A 109 8.42 -27.13 -15.07
CA LYS A 109 7.52 -28.22 -14.67
C LYS A 109 7.39 -28.31 -13.15
N ASP A 110 8.51 -28.36 -12.42
CA ASP A 110 8.52 -28.51 -10.95
C ASP A 110 7.76 -27.36 -10.28
N VAL A 111 7.90 -26.13 -10.81
CA VAL A 111 7.17 -24.95 -10.33
C VAL A 111 5.69 -25.00 -10.69
N ALA A 112 5.35 -25.46 -11.90
CA ALA A 112 3.97 -25.62 -12.34
C ALA A 112 3.22 -26.64 -11.47
N GLU A 113 3.82 -27.80 -11.23
CA GLU A 113 3.27 -28.86 -10.40
C GLU A 113 3.07 -28.38 -8.96
N ALA A 114 4.10 -27.76 -8.36
CA ALA A 114 4.00 -27.22 -7.01
C ALA A 114 2.91 -26.13 -6.88
N ARG A 115 2.74 -25.28 -7.91
CA ARG A 115 1.68 -24.25 -7.90
C ARG A 115 0.27 -24.85 -8.09
N ILE A 116 0.14 -25.95 -8.82
CA ILE A 116 -1.14 -26.68 -8.94
C ILE A 116 -1.49 -27.36 -7.62
N GLU A 117 -0.51 -27.99 -6.96
CA GLU A 117 -0.68 -28.67 -5.67
C GLU A 117 -0.96 -27.69 -4.52
N HIS A 118 -0.40 -26.49 -4.60
CA HIS A 118 -0.50 -25.45 -3.56
C HIS A 118 -0.94 -24.11 -4.17
N ALA A 119 -2.22 -24.03 -4.54
CA ALA A 119 -2.81 -22.86 -5.20
C ALA A 119 -3.05 -21.67 -4.26
N ASP A 120 -3.14 -21.90 -2.95
CA ASP A 120 -3.53 -20.95 -1.92
C ASP A 120 -2.35 -20.34 -1.14
N ILE A 121 -1.14 -20.86 -1.34
CA ILE A 121 0.05 -20.42 -0.60
C ILE A 121 0.79 -19.27 -1.30
N SER A 122 1.46 -18.45 -0.49
CA SER A 122 2.30 -17.36 -0.94
C SER A 122 3.52 -17.85 -1.74
N LEU A 123 4.21 -16.92 -2.43
CA LEU A 123 5.47 -17.27 -3.10
C LEU A 123 6.56 -17.72 -2.14
N ASP A 124 6.60 -17.15 -0.93
CA ASP A 124 7.61 -17.50 0.07
C ASP A 124 7.40 -18.94 0.57
N GLU A 125 6.15 -19.30 0.87
CA GLU A 125 5.79 -20.67 1.22
C GLU A 125 6.00 -21.64 0.06
N LEU A 126 5.74 -21.22 -1.20
CA LEU A 126 5.96 -22.07 -2.36
C LEU A 126 7.45 -22.41 -2.56
N VAL A 127 8.38 -21.49 -2.26
CA VAL A 127 9.82 -21.77 -2.29
C VAL A 127 10.17 -22.91 -1.33
N GLU A 128 9.58 -22.93 -0.14
CA GLU A 128 9.87 -23.96 0.87
C GLU A 128 9.32 -25.35 0.50
N ARG A 129 8.32 -25.40 -0.37
CA ARG A 129 7.73 -26.65 -0.88
C ARG A 129 8.47 -27.22 -2.07
N LEU A 130 9.32 -26.44 -2.73
CA LEU A 130 10.06 -26.91 -3.89
C LEU A 130 11.23 -27.81 -3.47
N PRO A 131 11.47 -28.90 -4.23
CA PRO A 131 12.56 -29.82 -3.93
C PRO A 131 13.95 -29.20 -4.14
N GLU A 132 14.05 -28.16 -4.97
CA GLU A 132 15.28 -27.38 -5.18
C GLU A 132 15.29 -26.14 -4.28
N LYS A 133 16.44 -25.87 -3.65
CA LYS A 133 16.68 -24.60 -2.95
C LYS A 133 16.81 -23.47 -3.97
N ILE A 134 15.70 -22.82 -4.28
CA ILE A 134 15.68 -21.62 -5.11
C ILE A 134 15.43 -20.37 -4.27
N THR A 135 15.88 -19.23 -4.78
CA THR A 135 15.52 -17.94 -4.17
C THR A 135 14.13 -17.52 -4.63
N LYS A 136 13.47 -16.62 -3.88
CA LYS A 136 12.19 -16.00 -4.28
C LYS A 136 12.27 -15.37 -5.68
N SER A 137 13.38 -14.71 -5.99
CA SER A 137 13.61 -14.13 -7.32
C SER A 137 13.78 -15.20 -8.40
N GLY A 138 14.47 -16.30 -8.11
CA GLY A 138 14.57 -17.45 -9.01
C GLY A 138 13.20 -18.07 -9.32
N LEU A 139 12.37 -18.27 -8.29
CA LEU A 139 10.99 -18.73 -8.44
C LEU A 139 10.18 -17.77 -9.32
N TYR A 140 10.27 -16.47 -9.06
CA TYR A 140 9.57 -15.45 -9.83
C TYR A 140 9.93 -15.53 -11.32
N HIS A 141 11.20 -15.67 -11.68
CA HIS A 141 11.61 -15.81 -13.08
C HIS A 141 11.09 -17.11 -13.73
N ARG A 142 11.06 -18.22 -12.99
CA ARG A 142 10.49 -19.49 -13.48
C ARG A 142 8.97 -19.36 -13.73
N LEU A 143 8.25 -18.70 -12.82
CA LEU A 143 6.82 -18.40 -12.97
C LEU A 143 6.54 -17.44 -14.14
N GLN A 144 7.44 -16.48 -14.41
CA GLN A 144 7.30 -15.59 -15.56
C GLN A 144 7.46 -16.35 -16.88
N LYS A 145 8.44 -17.25 -16.98
CA LYS A 145 8.59 -18.13 -18.15
C LYS A 145 7.39 -19.07 -18.33
N LEU A 146 6.87 -19.60 -17.23
CA LEU A 146 5.64 -20.39 -17.22
C LEU A 146 4.47 -19.59 -17.81
N HIS A 147 4.30 -18.35 -17.37
CA HIS A 147 3.27 -17.44 -17.88
C HIS A 147 3.43 -17.18 -19.39
N GLU A 148 4.66 -16.90 -19.85
CA GLU A 148 4.95 -16.69 -21.28
C GLU A 148 4.60 -17.92 -22.14
N LEU A 149 4.88 -19.13 -21.66
CA LEU A 149 4.51 -20.37 -22.36
C LEU A 149 2.99 -20.54 -22.41
N ALA A 150 2.30 -20.26 -21.31
CA ALA A 150 0.84 -20.34 -21.25
C ALA A 150 0.15 -19.30 -22.15
N GLU A 151 0.69 -18.08 -22.23
CA GLU A 151 0.18 -17.06 -23.14
C GLU A 151 0.33 -17.48 -24.61
N LYS A 152 1.49 -18.02 -25.01
CA LYS A 152 1.69 -18.53 -26.38
C LYS A 152 0.65 -19.59 -26.77
N ILE A 153 0.37 -20.52 -25.87
CA ILE A 153 -0.66 -21.55 -26.08
C ILE A 153 -2.05 -20.90 -26.26
N ARG A 154 -2.38 -19.88 -25.47
CA ARG A 154 -3.65 -19.14 -25.58
C ARG A 154 -3.75 -18.31 -26.86
N GLU A 155 -2.63 -17.83 -27.40
CA GLU A 155 -2.58 -17.11 -28.67
C GLU A 155 -2.71 -18.04 -29.87
N GLU A 156 -2.06 -19.20 -29.85
CA GLU A 156 -2.12 -20.20 -30.93
C GLU A 156 -3.50 -20.89 -31.01
N GLY A 157 -4.26 -20.92 -29.92
CA GLY A 157 -5.63 -21.44 -29.86
C GLY A 157 -6.73 -20.45 -30.24
N LYS A 158 -6.39 -19.20 -30.59
CA LYS A 158 -7.33 -18.18 -31.09
C LYS A 158 -7.35 -18.14 -32.61
#